data_AF-A0A6V8H479-F1
#
_entry.id   AF-A0A6V8H479-F1
#
_cell.length_a   1.000
_cell.length_b   1.000
_cell.length_c   1.000
_cell.angle_alpha   90.00
_cell.angle_beta   90.00
_cell.angle_gamma   90.00
#
_symmetry.space_group_name_H-M   'P 1'
#
loop_
_entity.id
_entity.type
_entity.pdbx_description
1 polymer ?
#
loop_
_entity_poly.entity_id
_entity_poly.type
_entity_poly.pdbx_seq_one_letter_code
_entity_poly.pdbx_strand_id
1 'polypeptide(L)'
;MSLAYSWSDDEWDDSSVELDSTSPTYSQEEAERLELMHLIFTLAADGYLHLAPINWHLQRILDVGCGTGTWCIEMADAYPSAEVVGVELSPSQPMLVPPNLSLQIDEFDDDWTYSRPFDYIHARFLAGRIHDWARLMRQCFENCNSGGWVEFQDIDALFTSQHESLSQSTASKGEVIYPGPFLAQWMHEAGFINIRVVKRNQPMVSCEDAKLQLDLCSETRYHELSTSMKSFANNIRWNQDRENAISHDLMSDDVHASLVSIDLYTVYGQRP
;
A
#
# COMPACT_ATOMS: atom_id res chain seq x y z
N MET A 1 -5.07 6.39 76.48
CA MET A 1 -4.00 6.47 75.46
C MET A 1 -4.68 6.59 74.11
N SER A 2 -4.57 7.79 73.53
CA SER A 2 -4.96 8.11 72.16
C SER A 2 -3.98 7.45 71.18
N LEU A 3 -4.44 7.02 70.01
CA LEU A 3 -3.85 7.44 68.73
C LEU A 3 -4.88 7.24 67.61
N ALA A 4 -4.91 8.24 66.74
CA ALA A 4 -5.90 8.52 65.72
C ALA A 4 -5.69 7.69 64.44
N TYR A 5 -6.78 7.38 63.73
CA TYR A 5 -6.73 7.07 62.31
C TYR A 5 -7.21 8.30 61.54
N SER A 6 -6.27 8.95 60.86
CA SER A 6 -6.51 10.01 59.88
C SER A 6 -7.03 9.39 58.59
N TRP A 7 -8.06 10.00 57.99
CA TRP A 7 -8.42 9.78 56.60
C TRP A 7 -7.42 10.55 55.73
N SER A 8 -6.74 9.87 54.82
CA SER A 8 -6.09 10.49 53.66
C SER A 8 -6.87 10.07 52.43
N ASP A 9 -7.30 11.08 51.66
CA ASP A 9 -7.88 10.94 50.33
C ASP A 9 -6.85 10.29 49.41
N ASP A 10 -6.95 8.98 49.19
CA ASP A 10 -6.24 8.34 48.09
C ASP A 10 -7.17 8.33 46.88
N GLU A 11 -6.88 9.28 46.01
CA GLU A 11 -7.38 9.46 44.66
C GLU A 11 -7.39 8.12 43.92
N TRP A 12 -8.52 7.81 43.29
CA TRP A 12 -8.56 6.85 42.20
C TRP A 12 -7.59 7.35 41.11
N ASP A 13 -6.48 6.64 40.93
CA ASP A 13 -5.58 6.83 39.80
C ASP A 13 -6.30 6.37 38.52
N ASP A 14 -7.03 7.32 37.93
CA ASP A 14 -7.52 7.29 36.55
C ASP A 14 -6.33 7.44 35.61
N SER A 15 -5.47 6.43 35.57
CA SER A 15 -4.56 6.22 34.43
C SER A 15 -5.32 5.53 33.30
N SER A 16 -6.45 6.12 32.90
CA SER A 16 -6.84 6.06 31.51
C SER A 16 -5.71 6.75 30.75
N VAL A 17 -5.01 5.98 29.90
CA VAL A 17 -4.00 6.52 29.01
C VAL A 17 -4.74 7.48 28.09
N GLU A 18 -4.73 8.78 28.43
CA GLU A 18 -5.14 9.82 27.52
C GLU A 18 -4.19 9.72 26.31
N LEU A 19 -4.69 9.12 25.23
CA LEU A 19 -4.06 9.20 23.92
C LEU A 19 -3.92 10.68 23.60
N ASP A 20 -2.69 11.18 23.71
CA ASP A 20 -2.33 12.55 23.40
C ASP A 20 -2.80 12.87 21.97
N SER A 21 -3.84 13.69 21.88
CA SER A 21 -4.52 14.15 20.66
C SER A 21 -3.61 14.96 19.71
N THR A 22 -2.32 15.09 20.00
CA THR A 22 -1.35 15.89 19.24
C THR A 22 -0.38 15.09 18.38
N SER A 23 -0.45 13.76 18.35
CA SER A 23 0.33 12.97 17.39
C SER A 23 -0.15 13.26 15.96
N PRO A 24 0.72 13.69 15.02
CA PRO A 24 0.30 14.07 13.68
C PRO A 24 -0.13 12.83 12.90
N THR A 25 -1.43 12.55 12.97
CA THR A 25 -2.10 11.58 12.12
C THR A 25 -2.11 12.09 10.68
N TYR A 26 -2.33 11.20 9.70
CA TYR A 26 -2.55 11.65 8.32
C TYR A 26 -3.62 12.73 8.29
N SER A 27 -3.44 13.73 7.41
CA SER A 27 -4.55 14.62 7.09
C SER A 27 -5.72 13.76 6.59
N GLN A 28 -6.95 14.23 6.81
CA GLN A 28 -8.12 13.50 6.32
C GLN A 28 -8.03 13.22 4.81
N GLU A 29 -7.50 14.19 4.04
CA GLU A 29 -7.31 14.05 2.60
C GLU A 29 -6.32 12.94 2.24
N GLU A 30 -5.23 12.81 2.99
CA GLU A 30 -4.22 11.77 2.76
C GLU A 30 -4.72 10.39 3.18
N ALA A 31 -5.44 10.29 4.30
CA ALA A 31 -6.10 9.05 4.70
C ALA A 31 -7.10 8.58 3.63
N GLU A 32 -7.95 9.48 3.12
CA GLU A 32 -8.88 9.17 2.04
C GLU A 32 -8.17 8.73 0.75
N ARG A 33 -7.01 9.32 0.43
CA ARG A 33 -6.18 8.91 -0.72
C ARG A 33 -5.62 7.50 -0.53
N LEU A 34 -5.14 7.16 0.67
CA LEU A 34 -4.59 5.84 1.01
C LEU A 34 -5.66 4.75 0.96
N GLU A 35 -6.86 4.99 1.51
CA GLU A 35 -8.00 4.06 1.42
C GLU A 35 -8.39 3.77 -0.03
N LEU A 36 -8.34 4.81 -0.85
CA LEU A 36 -8.70 4.71 -2.25
C LEU A 36 -7.63 3.99 -3.06
N MET A 37 -6.35 4.23 -2.78
CA MET A 37 -5.26 3.41 -3.31
C MET A 37 -5.44 1.94 -2.93
N HIS A 38 -5.76 1.67 -1.67
CA HIS A 38 -6.05 0.31 -1.22
C HIS A 38 -7.14 -0.33 -2.10
N LEU A 39 -8.27 0.35 -2.31
CA LEU A 39 -9.35 -0.14 -3.15
C LEU A 39 -8.92 -0.40 -4.61
N ILE A 40 -8.17 0.52 -5.22
CA ILE A 40 -7.72 0.38 -6.62
C ILE A 40 -6.84 -0.87 -6.79
N PHE A 41 -5.87 -1.06 -5.90
CA PHE A 41 -4.98 -2.21 -5.97
C PHE A 41 -5.71 -3.53 -5.67
N THR A 42 -6.61 -3.54 -4.69
CA THR A 42 -7.43 -4.73 -4.38
C THR A 42 -8.31 -5.11 -5.57
N LEU A 43 -8.91 -4.13 -6.27
CA LEU A 43 -9.67 -4.39 -7.50
C LEU A 43 -8.79 -4.90 -8.65
N ALA A 44 -7.60 -4.32 -8.83
CA ALA A 44 -6.64 -4.79 -9.83
C ALA A 44 -6.16 -6.23 -9.57
N ALA A 45 -6.16 -6.63 -8.29
CA ALA A 45 -5.92 -7.99 -7.83
C ALA A 45 -7.21 -8.85 -7.81
N ASP A 46 -8.25 -8.50 -8.56
CA ASP A 46 -9.53 -9.23 -8.64
C ASP A 46 -10.20 -9.49 -7.27
N GLY A 47 -9.98 -8.59 -6.29
CA GLY A 47 -10.50 -8.68 -4.93
C GLY A 47 -9.61 -9.45 -3.94
N TYR A 48 -8.44 -9.95 -4.38
CA TYR A 48 -7.50 -10.64 -3.51
C TYR A 48 -6.54 -9.67 -2.79
N LEU A 49 -6.17 -9.97 -1.55
CA LEU A 49 -5.19 -9.20 -0.76
C LEU A 49 -3.74 -9.44 -1.21
N HIS A 50 -3.49 -10.54 -1.90
CA HIS A 50 -2.19 -10.94 -2.41
C HIS A 50 -2.36 -11.83 -3.65
N LEU A 51 -1.39 -11.80 -4.57
CA LEU A 51 -1.34 -12.70 -5.73
C LEU A 51 -0.30 -13.81 -5.59
N ALA A 52 0.65 -13.65 -4.67
CA ALA A 52 1.62 -14.66 -4.31
C ALA A 52 0.91 -15.93 -3.80
N PRO A 53 1.36 -17.13 -4.18
CA PRO A 53 0.74 -18.39 -3.80
C PRO A 53 1.16 -18.79 -2.36
N ILE A 54 0.76 -17.98 -1.39
CA ILE A 54 0.96 -18.23 0.03
C ILE A 54 -0.03 -19.27 0.57
N ASN A 55 0.38 -19.98 1.62
CA ASN A 55 -0.42 -21.03 2.24
C ASN A 55 -1.26 -20.48 3.41
N TRP A 56 -2.25 -21.25 3.88
CA TRP A 56 -3.11 -20.87 5.00
C TRP A 56 -2.44 -20.95 6.39
N HIS A 57 -1.17 -21.36 6.46
CA HIS A 57 -0.44 -21.61 7.70
C HIS A 57 0.70 -20.61 7.93
N LEU A 58 0.59 -19.40 7.38
CA LEU A 58 1.51 -18.31 7.69
C LEU A 58 1.55 -18.07 9.20
N GLN A 59 2.76 -17.90 9.71
CA GLN A 59 3.05 -17.57 11.10
C GLN A 59 3.38 -16.10 11.25
N ARG A 60 4.04 -15.49 10.24
CA ARG A 60 4.49 -14.10 10.34
C ARG A 60 4.44 -13.35 9.01
N ILE A 61 3.80 -12.18 9.00
CA ILE A 61 3.58 -11.34 7.83
C ILE A 61 4.10 -9.93 8.11
N LEU A 62 4.80 -9.35 7.13
CA LEU A 62 5.25 -7.95 7.16
C LEU A 62 4.56 -7.16 6.04
N ASP A 63 4.04 -5.98 6.35
CA ASP A 63 3.63 -4.96 5.38
C ASP A 63 4.54 -3.73 5.50
N VAL A 64 5.28 -3.43 4.44
CA VAL A 64 6.24 -2.33 4.38
C VAL A 64 5.57 -1.08 3.80
N GLY A 65 5.57 0.01 4.58
CA GLY A 65 4.88 1.25 4.23
C GLY A 65 3.36 1.06 4.25
N CYS A 66 2.84 0.55 5.37
CA CYS A 66 1.45 0.11 5.48
C CYS A 66 0.40 1.25 5.45
N GLY A 67 0.83 2.51 5.46
CA GLY A 67 -0.05 3.67 5.45
C GLY A 67 -1.03 3.67 6.63
N THR A 68 -2.33 3.76 6.35
CA THR A 68 -3.40 3.70 7.36
C THR A 68 -3.53 2.33 8.04
N GLY A 69 -2.89 1.28 7.50
CA GLY A 69 -2.94 -0.07 8.02
C GLY A 69 -4.14 -0.89 7.55
N THR A 70 -4.97 -0.38 6.62
CA THR A 70 -6.17 -1.09 6.12
C THR A 70 -5.85 -2.48 5.58
N TRP A 71 -4.78 -2.61 4.77
CA TRP A 71 -4.35 -3.91 4.27
C TRP A 71 -3.91 -4.86 5.40
N CYS A 72 -3.16 -4.34 6.39
CA CYS A 72 -2.75 -5.12 7.55
C CYS A 72 -3.94 -5.67 8.35
N ILE A 73 -4.98 -4.86 8.55
CA ILE A 73 -6.19 -5.25 9.27
C ILE A 73 -6.87 -6.40 8.53
N GLU A 74 -7.10 -6.25 7.23
CA GLU A 74 -7.75 -7.28 6.41
C GLU A 74 -6.93 -8.58 6.35
N MET A 75 -5.60 -8.48 6.30
CA MET A 75 -4.72 -9.65 6.36
C MET A 75 -4.72 -10.32 7.74
N ALA A 76 -4.76 -9.55 8.82
CA ALA A 76 -4.83 -10.08 10.17
C ALA A 76 -6.15 -10.83 10.43
N ASP A 77 -7.26 -10.33 9.87
CA ASP A 77 -8.56 -11.00 9.90
C ASP A 77 -8.58 -12.25 9.02
N ALA A 78 -7.96 -12.21 7.82
CA ALA A 78 -7.90 -13.35 6.90
C ALA A 78 -6.97 -14.47 7.40
N TYR A 79 -5.91 -14.12 8.14
CA TYR A 79 -4.91 -15.04 8.69
C TYR A 79 -4.80 -14.90 10.21
N PRO A 80 -5.81 -15.33 10.99
CA PRO A 80 -5.86 -15.11 12.44
C PRO A 80 -4.76 -15.87 13.22
N SER A 81 -4.08 -16.84 12.60
CA SER A 81 -2.93 -17.54 13.18
C SER A 81 -1.59 -16.83 12.95
N ALA A 82 -1.54 -15.87 12.04
CA ALA A 82 -0.32 -15.15 11.72
C ALA A 82 -0.18 -13.91 12.60
N GLU A 83 1.05 -13.64 13.06
CA GLU A 83 1.45 -12.32 13.54
C GLU A 83 1.65 -11.41 12.32
N VAL A 84 0.83 -10.36 12.21
CA VAL A 84 0.95 -9.34 11.18
C VAL A 84 1.66 -8.12 11.75
N VAL A 85 2.70 -7.67 11.07
CA VAL A 85 3.46 -6.47 11.42
C VAL A 85 3.33 -5.47 10.27
N GLY A 86 2.81 -4.28 10.55
CA GLY A 86 2.83 -3.17 9.59
C GLY A 86 3.84 -2.12 10.04
N VAL A 87 4.68 -1.63 9.13
CA VAL A 87 5.62 -0.54 9.40
C VAL A 87 5.30 0.69 8.55
N GLU A 88 5.29 1.86 9.17
CA GLU A 88 5.08 3.15 8.49
C GLU A 88 5.75 4.27 9.28
N LEU A 89 6.31 5.26 8.60
CA LEU A 89 6.98 6.40 9.22
C LEU A 89 6.00 7.36 9.90
N SER A 90 4.76 7.40 9.41
CA SER A 90 3.72 8.30 9.91
C SER A 90 2.98 7.66 11.11
N PRO A 91 2.78 8.38 12.23
CA PRO A 91 2.24 7.81 13.47
C PRO A 91 0.72 7.56 13.45
N SER A 92 0.09 7.48 12.29
CA SER A 92 -1.35 7.27 12.21
C SER A 92 -1.69 5.80 12.49
N GLN A 93 -2.20 5.52 13.67
CA GLN A 93 -2.69 4.19 14.00
C GLN A 93 -4.21 4.24 14.24
N PRO A 94 -4.98 3.31 13.65
CA PRO A 94 -6.39 3.18 13.97
C PRO A 94 -6.58 2.84 15.45
N MET A 95 -7.68 3.32 16.04
CA MET A 95 -7.95 3.13 17.48
C MET A 95 -8.12 1.66 17.89
N LEU A 96 -8.48 0.80 16.94
CA LEU A 96 -8.70 -0.62 17.19
C LEU A 96 -8.10 -1.42 16.04
N VAL A 97 -7.20 -2.34 16.39
CA VAL A 97 -6.58 -3.30 15.47
C VAL A 97 -6.88 -4.74 15.93
N PRO A 98 -6.88 -5.73 15.03
CA PRO A 98 -6.94 -7.13 15.40
C PRO A 98 -5.83 -7.51 16.40
N PRO A 99 -6.07 -8.46 17.32
CA PRO A 99 -5.12 -8.79 18.39
C PRO A 99 -3.81 -9.41 17.89
N ASN A 100 -3.79 -9.88 16.64
CA ASN A 100 -2.61 -10.42 15.96
C ASN A 100 -1.91 -9.41 15.05
N LEU A 101 -2.31 -8.13 15.08
CA LEU A 101 -1.69 -7.04 14.33
C LEU A 101 -0.86 -6.12 15.26
N SER A 102 0.39 -5.86 14.87
CA SER A 102 1.25 -4.82 15.45
C SER A 102 1.59 -3.77 14.38
N LEU A 103 1.26 -2.51 14.64
CA LEU A 103 1.68 -1.37 13.81
C LEU A 103 2.85 -0.67 14.48
N GLN A 104 3.93 -0.45 13.75
CA GLN A 104 5.18 0.09 14.26
C GLN A 104 5.59 1.31 13.46
N ILE A 105 6.14 2.31 14.16
CA ILE A 105 6.71 3.49 13.51
C ILE A 105 8.18 3.20 13.25
N ASP A 106 8.52 2.99 11.98
CA ASP A 106 9.89 2.61 11.58
C ASP A 106 10.22 3.06 10.16
N GLU A 107 11.50 3.25 9.88
CA GLU A 107 12.02 3.64 8.57
C GLU A 107 12.39 2.40 7.76
N PHE A 108 11.68 2.17 6.66
CA PHE A 108 11.91 0.97 5.83
C PHE A 108 13.26 0.99 5.07
N ASP A 109 13.89 2.16 4.96
CA ASP A 109 15.24 2.33 4.38
C ASP A 109 16.35 2.06 5.40
N ASP A 110 16.06 1.94 6.70
CA ASP A 110 17.04 1.55 7.71
C ASP A 110 17.27 0.04 7.75
N ASP A 111 18.32 -0.38 8.47
CA ASP A 111 18.63 -1.80 8.63
C ASP A 111 17.58 -2.49 9.51
N TRP A 112 16.95 -3.52 8.97
CA TRP A 112 15.89 -4.24 9.68
C TRP A 112 16.45 -5.07 10.84
N THR A 113 15.90 -4.87 12.04
CA THR A 113 16.40 -5.49 13.29
C THR A 113 15.53 -6.64 13.81
N TYR A 114 14.70 -7.23 12.94
CA TYR A 114 13.78 -8.30 13.33
C TYR A 114 14.52 -9.54 13.86
N SER A 115 14.03 -10.09 14.97
CA SER A 115 14.62 -11.28 15.60
C SER A 115 14.33 -12.58 14.85
N ARG A 116 13.29 -12.59 14.01
CA ARG A 116 12.85 -13.76 13.24
C ARG A 116 12.36 -13.30 11.85
N PRO A 117 12.64 -14.09 10.80
CA PRO A 117 12.13 -13.81 9.45
C PRO A 117 10.61 -13.94 9.35
N PHE A 118 10.07 -13.48 8.22
CA PHE A 118 8.66 -13.50 7.85
C PHE A 118 8.36 -14.58 6.81
N ASP A 119 7.17 -15.16 6.84
CA ASP A 119 6.73 -16.11 5.81
C ASP A 119 6.25 -15.39 4.54
N TYR A 120 5.74 -14.17 4.72
CA TYR A 120 5.27 -13.31 3.66
C TYR A 120 5.64 -11.85 3.94
N ILE A 121 6.19 -11.17 2.93
CA ILE A 121 6.47 -9.73 2.99
C ILE A 121 5.74 -9.06 1.84
N HIS A 122 4.91 -8.09 2.17
CA HIS A 122 4.14 -7.29 1.23
C HIS A 122 4.61 -5.83 1.29
N ALA A 123 4.55 -5.16 0.15
CA ALA A 123 4.83 -3.74 0.02
C ALA A 123 4.02 -3.19 -1.14
N ARG A 124 3.40 -2.02 -0.94
CA ARG A 124 2.54 -1.44 -1.98
C ARG A 124 2.65 0.07 -2.05
N PHE A 125 2.73 0.57 -3.28
CA PHE A 125 2.74 1.99 -3.60
C PHE A 125 3.85 2.75 -2.84
N LEU A 126 5.09 2.30 -3.03
CA LEU A 126 6.29 2.95 -2.47
C LEU A 126 7.02 3.80 -3.52
N ALA A 127 6.45 3.96 -4.72
CA ALA A 127 6.84 4.94 -5.73
C ALA A 127 7.21 6.29 -5.11
N GLY A 128 8.41 6.79 -5.43
CA GLY A 128 8.92 8.07 -4.94
C GLY A 128 9.26 8.11 -3.44
N ARG A 129 9.11 7.01 -2.69
CA ARG A 129 9.42 6.93 -1.25
C ARG A 129 10.70 6.14 -0.95
N ILE A 130 11.22 5.37 -1.91
CA ILE A 130 12.40 4.51 -1.73
C ILE A 130 13.62 5.11 -2.40
N HIS A 131 14.70 5.26 -1.63
CA HIS A 131 15.98 5.74 -2.14
C HIS A 131 16.79 4.64 -2.84
N ASP A 132 16.81 3.41 -2.29
CA ASP A 132 17.56 2.27 -2.84
C ASP A 132 16.70 1.01 -2.88
N TRP A 133 16.00 0.82 -4.00
CA TRP A 133 15.16 -0.35 -4.24
C TRP A 133 15.94 -1.68 -4.21
N ALA A 134 17.21 -1.68 -4.64
CA ALA A 134 18.03 -2.88 -4.62
C ALA A 134 18.42 -3.27 -3.18
N ARG A 135 18.64 -2.29 -2.29
CA ARG A 135 18.78 -2.53 -0.85
C ARG A 135 17.48 -3.05 -0.25
N LEU A 136 16.34 -2.41 -0.51
CA LEU A 136 15.04 -2.87 0.01
C LEU A 136 14.76 -4.32 -0.38
N MET A 137 14.98 -4.69 -1.65
CA MET A 137 14.79 -6.07 -2.13
C MET A 137 15.72 -7.06 -1.44
N ARG A 138 16.98 -6.68 -1.15
CA ARG A 138 17.90 -7.50 -0.34
C ARG A 138 17.43 -7.65 1.10
N GLN A 139 16.93 -6.58 1.73
CA GLN A 139 16.38 -6.66 3.10
C GLN A 139 15.18 -7.61 3.15
N CYS A 140 14.27 -7.50 2.19
CA CYS A 140 13.16 -8.45 2.04
C CYS A 140 13.66 -9.89 1.88
N PHE A 141 14.69 -10.11 1.04
CA PHE A 141 15.25 -11.44 0.82
C PHE A 141 15.86 -12.03 2.11
N GLU A 142 16.65 -11.24 2.84
CA GLU A 142 17.33 -11.66 4.06
C GLU A 142 16.34 -11.96 5.20
N ASN A 143 15.24 -11.21 5.26
CA ASN A 143 14.21 -11.32 6.30
C ASN A 143 13.00 -12.21 5.92
N CYS A 144 12.99 -12.85 4.75
CA CYS A 144 11.91 -13.78 4.36
C CYS A 144 12.31 -15.24 4.67
N ASN A 145 11.42 -16.13 5.10
CA ASN A 145 11.78 -17.54 5.31
C ASN A 145 12.15 -18.24 4.00
N SER A 146 12.98 -19.29 4.05
CA SER A 146 13.16 -20.17 2.89
C SER A 146 11.80 -20.79 2.51
N GLY A 147 11.46 -20.72 1.22
CA GLY A 147 10.13 -21.04 0.70
C GLY A 147 9.06 -19.97 0.91
N GLY A 148 9.36 -18.89 1.64
CA GLY A 148 8.50 -17.73 1.84
C GLY A 148 8.42 -16.83 0.60
N TRP A 149 7.45 -15.91 0.61
CA TRP A 149 7.14 -15.06 -0.54
C TRP A 149 7.32 -13.59 -0.23
N VAL A 150 7.69 -12.83 -1.25
CA VAL A 150 7.74 -11.36 -1.21
C VAL A 150 6.94 -10.84 -2.39
N GLU A 151 6.04 -9.91 -2.13
CA GLU A 151 5.16 -9.28 -3.14
C GLU A 151 5.25 -7.77 -3.08
N PHE A 152 5.46 -7.16 -4.24
CA PHE A 152 5.42 -5.72 -4.44
C PHE A 152 4.29 -5.36 -5.40
N GLN A 153 3.54 -4.33 -5.07
CA GLN A 153 2.50 -3.77 -5.92
C GLN A 153 2.78 -2.29 -6.18
N ASP A 154 3.07 -1.92 -7.41
CA ASP A 154 3.42 -0.52 -7.72
C ASP A 154 3.08 -0.15 -9.17
N ILE A 155 3.30 1.12 -9.51
CA ILE A 155 2.83 1.72 -10.76
C ILE A 155 3.95 1.90 -11.79
N ASP A 156 3.54 1.96 -13.05
CA ASP A 156 4.34 2.44 -14.18
C ASP A 156 3.75 3.75 -14.71
N ALA A 157 4.53 4.47 -15.51
CA ALA A 157 4.19 5.75 -16.10
C ALA A 157 2.84 5.73 -16.83
N LEU A 158 2.30 6.92 -17.06
CA LEU A 158 1.02 7.09 -17.75
C LEU A 158 1.14 6.91 -19.24
N PHE A 159 0.28 6.05 -19.76
CA PHE A 159 0.06 5.97 -21.19
C PHE A 159 -1.05 6.94 -21.55
N THR A 160 -0.66 8.07 -22.15
CA THR A 160 -1.52 8.67 -23.19
C THR A 160 -1.32 7.84 -24.44
N SER A 161 -2.38 7.66 -25.24
CA SER A 161 -2.41 6.75 -26.40
C SER A 161 -1.42 7.05 -27.54
N GLN A 162 -0.34 7.83 -27.31
CA GLN A 162 0.63 8.23 -28.34
C GLN A 162 2.12 8.29 -27.91
N HIS A 163 2.55 7.87 -26.72
CA HIS A 163 3.99 7.92 -26.38
C HIS A 163 4.55 6.66 -25.72
N GLU A 164 5.71 6.23 -26.22
CA GLU A 164 6.54 5.13 -25.71
C GLU A 164 6.98 5.37 -24.26
N SER A 165 7.17 4.26 -23.53
CA SER A 165 7.64 4.18 -22.15
C SER A 165 8.74 5.20 -21.83
N LEU A 166 8.48 6.06 -20.84
CA LEU A 166 9.52 6.97 -20.35
C LEU A 166 10.51 6.18 -19.48
N SER A 167 11.79 6.33 -19.83
CA SER A 167 12.96 5.96 -19.02
C SER A 167 12.77 6.32 -17.54
N GLN A 168 13.33 5.53 -16.61
CA GLN A 168 13.39 5.77 -15.15
C GLN A 168 13.31 7.26 -14.82
N SER A 169 12.11 7.78 -14.54
CA SER A 169 11.98 9.14 -14.06
C SER A 169 12.27 9.11 -12.57
N THR A 170 13.34 9.79 -12.19
CA THR A 170 13.73 9.96 -10.80
C THR A 170 13.12 11.25 -10.25
N ALA A 171 12.63 11.23 -9.01
CA ALA A 171 12.27 12.42 -8.28
C ALA A 171 13.49 13.32 -8.08
N SER A 172 13.25 14.54 -7.58
CA SER A 172 14.30 15.56 -7.39
C SER A 172 15.45 15.10 -6.48
N LYS A 173 15.24 14.07 -5.65
CA LYS A 173 16.25 13.48 -4.76
C LYS A 173 16.75 12.09 -5.23
N GLY A 174 16.32 11.61 -6.40
CA GLY A 174 16.82 10.38 -7.03
C GLY A 174 15.91 9.16 -6.88
N GLU A 175 14.79 9.25 -6.15
CA GLU A 175 13.86 8.13 -5.94
C GLU A 175 13.14 7.76 -7.24
N VAL A 176 12.90 6.46 -7.44
CA VAL A 176 12.19 5.99 -8.65
C VAL A 176 10.69 6.24 -8.50
N ILE A 177 10.12 7.03 -9.42
CA ILE A 177 8.69 7.42 -9.40
C ILE A 177 7.81 6.32 -10.02
N TYR A 178 8.36 5.53 -10.95
CA TYR A 178 7.64 4.44 -11.64
C TYR A 178 8.41 3.12 -11.49
N PRO A 179 8.36 2.49 -10.31
CA PRO A 179 9.19 1.32 -10.02
C PRO A 179 8.65 0.02 -10.64
N GLY A 180 7.36 -0.03 -11.02
CA GLY A 180 6.66 -1.23 -11.49
C GLY A 180 7.46 -2.10 -12.48
N PRO A 181 7.98 -1.53 -13.59
CA PRO A 181 8.74 -2.29 -14.58
C PRO A 181 10.07 -2.88 -14.08
N PHE A 182 10.63 -2.33 -13.00
CA PHE A 182 11.95 -2.69 -12.47
C PHE A 182 11.89 -3.71 -11.33
N LEU A 183 10.73 -3.88 -10.69
CA LEU A 183 10.55 -4.77 -9.53
C LEU A 183 11.07 -6.20 -9.80
N ALA A 184 10.74 -6.78 -10.95
CA ALA A 184 11.16 -8.14 -11.29
C ALA A 184 12.69 -8.26 -11.44
N GLN A 185 13.32 -7.25 -12.02
CA GLN A 185 14.78 -7.22 -12.15
C GLN A 185 15.43 -7.17 -10.77
N TRP A 186 14.99 -6.27 -9.89
CA TRP A 186 15.56 -6.18 -8.55
C TRP A 186 15.32 -7.45 -7.72
N MET A 187 14.18 -8.12 -7.89
CA MET A 187 13.96 -9.44 -7.28
C MET A 187 14.93 -10.50 -7.80
N HIS A 188 15.19 -10.54 -9.11
CA HIS A 188 16.18 -11.45 -9.70
C HIS A 188 17.58 -11.20 -9.14
N GLU A 189 17.98 -9.93 -9.05
CA GLU A 189 19.30 -9.53 -8.52
C GLU A 189 19.46 -9.86 -7.03
N ALA A 190 18.38 -9.76 -6.25
CA ALA A 190 18.37 -10.16 -4.84
C ALA A 190 18.41 -11.68 -4.62
N GLY A 191 18.11 -12.48 -5.66
CA GLY A 191 18.20 -13.95 -5.63
C GLY A 191 16.87 -14.68 -5.46
N PHE A 192 15.73 -14.00 -5.62
CA PHE A 192 14.42 -14.65 -5.60
C PHE A 192 14.25 -15.59 -6.80
N ILE A 193 13.49 -16.67 -6.60
CA ILE A 193 13.08 -17.63 -7.62
C ILE A 193 11.57 -17.57 -7.82
N ASN A 194 11.03 -18.29 -8.82
CA ASN A 194 9.59 -18.34 -9.12
C ASN A 194 8.95 -16.95 -9.31
N ILE A 195 9.72 -15.98 -9.81
CA ILE A 195 9.28 -14.60 -9.99
C ILE A 195 8.15 -14.54 -11.03
N ARG A 196 7.06 -13.85 -10.68
CA ARG A 196 5.92 -13.60 -11.54
C ARG A 196 5.63 -12.12 -11.60
N VAL A 197 5.31 -11.65 -12.80
CA VAL A 197 4.86 -10.29 -13.07
C VAL A 197 3.43 -10.36 -13.55
N VAL A 198 2.53 -9.70 -12.84
CA VAL A 198 1.14 -9.50 -13.23
C VAL A 198 0.96 -8.02 -13.52
N LYS A 199 0.76 -7.70 -14.79
CA LYS A 199 0.51 -6.33 -15.26
C LYS A 199 -0.98 -6.18 -15.54
N ARG A 200 -1.63 -5.19 -14.91
CA ARG A 200 -3.04 -4.86 -15.13
C ARG A 200 -3.13 -3.41 -15.59
N ASN A 201 -3.77 -3.21 -16.74
CA ASN A 201 -4.04 -1.88 -17.24
C ASN A 201 -5.31 -1.34 -16.58
N GLN A 202 -5.19 -0.25 -15.85
CA GLN A 202 -6.31 0.38 -15.17
C GLN A 202 -6.69 1.69 -15.90
N PRO A 203 -7.82 1.73 -16.62
CA PRO A 203 -8.27 2.95 -17.27
C PRO A 203 -8.63 4.02 -16.22
N MET A 204 -8.06 5.21 -16.36
CA MET A 204 -8.43 6.41 -15.61
C MET A 204 -9.44 7.20 -16.45
N VAL A 205 -10.51 7.67 -15.82
CA VAL A 205 -11.54 8.42 -16.52
C VAL A 205 -11.07 9.87 -16.66
N SER A 206 -11.17 10.44 -17.88
CA SER A 206 -10.98 11.85 -18.28
C SER A 206 -9.54 12.43 -18.47
N CYS A 207 -9.44 13.42 -19.37
CA CYS A 207 -8.20 14.07 -19.80
C CYS A 207 -7.74 15.20 -18.85
N GLU A 208 -8.61 15.68 -17.95
CA GLU A 208 -8.21 16.57 -16.85
C GLU A 208 -7.47 15.78 -15.76
N ASP A 209 -7.89 14.55 -15.53
CA ASP A 209 -7.28 13.59 -14.61
C ASP A 209 -5.89 13.12 -15.08
N ALA A 210 -5.66 13.12 -16.39
CA ALA A 210 -4.36 12.81 -17.00
C ALA A 210 -3.27 13.87 -16.76
N LYS A 211 -3.64 15.15 -16.64
CA LYS A 211 -2.68 16.25 -16.42
C LYS A 211 -2.09 16.26 -15.01
N LEU A 212 -2.71 15.53 -14.11
CA LEU A 212 -2.47 15.55 -12.69
C LEU A 212 -1.20 14.84 -12.24
N GLN A 213 -0.64 14.02 -13.11
CA GLN A 213 0.29 12.98 -12.70
C GLN A 213 1.73 13.14 -13.22
N LEU A 214 2.03 14.22 -13.94
CA LEU A 214 3.43 14.59 -14.20
C LEU A 214 4.14 15.15 -12.95
N ASP A 215 3.38 15.51 -11.90
CA ASP A 215 3.87 16.21 -10.69
C ASP A 215 3.56 15.44 -9.38
N LEU A 216 3.38 14.11 -9.43
CA LEU A 216 3.09 13.23 -8.27
C LEU A 216 4.13 13.31 -7.12
N CYS A 217 5.29 13.94 -7.34
CA CYS A 217 6.34 14.14 -6.35
C CYS A 217 6.34 15.53 -5.67
N SER A 218 5.34 16.38 -5.90
CA SER A 218 5.20 17.65 -5.18
C SER A 218 3.98 17.63 -4.27
N GLU A 219 4.16 17.98 -2.99
CA GLU A 219 3.12 17.99 -1.94
C GLU A 219 1.90 18.90 -2.25
N THR A 220 1.82 19.52 -3.42
CA THR A 220 0.99 20.72 -3.63
C THR A 220 -0.38 20.46 -4.27
N ARG A 221 -0.77 19.25 -4.72
CA ARG A 221 -2.08 19.05 -5.38
C ARG A 221 -2.77 17.69 -5.17
N TYR A 222 -2.96 17.32 -3.90
CA TYR A 222 -3.73 16.14 -3.48
C TYR A 222 -5.24 16.19 -3.80
N HIS A 223 -5.83 17.39 -3.84
CA HIS A 223 -7.28 17.57 -3.96
C HIS A 223 -7.87 17.04 -5.27
N GLU A 224 -7.15 17.24 -6.37
CA GLU A 224 -7.59 16.80 -7.70
C GLU A 224 -7.46 15.26 -7.84
N LEU A 225 -6.44 14.63 -7.22
CA LEU A 225 -6.17 13.18 -7.37
C LEU A 225 -7.18 12.37 -6.55
N SER A 226 -7.46 12.85 -5.34
CA SER A 226 -8.54 12.36 -4.49
C SER A 226 -9.89 12.40 -5.22
N THR A 227 -10.21 13.52 -5.87
CA THR A 227 -11.48 13.68 -6.62
C THR A 227 -11.56 12.73 -7.81
N SER A 228 -10.47 12.61 -8.59
CA SER A 228 -10.34 11.71 -9.73
C SER A 228 -10.56 10.24 -9.36
N MET A 229 -9.80 9.79 -8.37
CA MET A 229 -9.85 8.41 -7.93
C MET A 229 -11.21 8.09 -7.26
N LYS A 230 -11.85 9.07 -6.59
CA LYS A 230 -13.20 8.89 -6.00
C LYS A 230 -14.25 8.74 -7.09
N SER A 231 -14.17 9.54 -8.14
CA SER A 231 -15.01 9.40 -9.34
C SER A 231 -14.83 8.01 -9.98
N PHE A 232 -13.58 7.56 -10.08
CA PHE A 232 -13.24 6.23 -10.58
C PHE A 232 -13.81 5.09 -9.71
N ALA A 233 -13.61 5.12 -8.39
CA ALA A 233 -14.14 4.10 -7.47
C ALA A 233 -15.68 4.05 -7.51
N ASN A 234 -16.34 5.21 -7.61
CA ASN A 234 -17.79 5.28 -7.79
C ASN A 234 -18.24 4.70 -9.14
N ASN A 235 -17.49 4.92 -10.22
CA ASN A 235 -17.80 4.35 -11.54
C ASN A 235 -17.60 2.83 -11.59
N ILE A 236 -16.59 2.27 -10.92
CA ILE A 236 -16.44 0.81 -10.80
C ILE A 236 -17.59 0.20 -10.01
N ARG A 237 -17.96 0.81 -8.88
CA ARG A 237 -19.09 0.35 -8.06
C ARG A 237 -20.40 0.38 -8.87
N TRP A 238 -20.59 1.42 -9.70
CA TRP A 238 -21.69 1.53 -10.66
C TRP A 238 -21.67 0.45 -11.76
N ASN A 239 -20.49 0.02 -12.22
CA ASN A 239 -20.36 -1.01 -13.25
C ASN A 239 -20.59 -2.43 -12.72
N GLN A 240 -20.19 -2.73 -11.48
CA GLN A 240 -20.49 -4.01 -10.82
C GLN A 240 -22.00 -4.21 -10.62
N ASP A 241 -22.76 -3.14 -10.35
CA ASP A 241 -24.23 -3.18 -10.25
C ASP A 241 -24.94 -3.34 -11.63
N ARG A 242 -24.21 -3.26 -12.75
CA ARG A 242 -24.77 -3.14 -14.12
C ARG A 242 -24.33 -4.22 -15.11
N GLU A 243 -23.94 -5.41 -14.66
CA GLU A 243 -23.61 -6.52 -15.57
C GLU A 243 -24.77 -7.04 -16.45
N ASN A 244 -25.95 -6.40 -16.48
CA ASN A 244 -27.04 -6.76 -17.40
C ASN A 244 -27.44 -5.69 -18.42
N ALA A 245 -26.74 -4.54 -18.54
CA ALA A 245 -27.23 -3.48 -19.43
C ALA A 245 -26.15 -2.58 -20.04
N ILE A 246 -25.16 -3.11 -20.76
CA ILE A 246 -24.33 -2.29 -21.66
C ILE A 246 -24.08 -3.04 -22.98
N SER A 247 -25.06 -2.96 -23.88
CA SER A 247 -24.88 -3.26 -25.30
C SER A 247 -25.62 -2.22 -26.13
N HIS A 248 -25.19 -0.96 -26.13
CA HIS A 248 -25.39 -0.05 -27.27
C HIS A 248 -24.69 1.32 -27.17
N ASP A 249 -24.39 1.83 -25.98
CA ASP A 249 -23.96 3.24 -25.84
C ASP A 249 -22.44 3.49 -25.95
N LEU A 250 -21.61 2.44 -25.95
CA LEU A 250 -20.15 2.58 -26.10
C LEU A 250 -19.69 2.69 -27.58
N MET A 251 -20.62 2.74 -28.54
CA MET A 251 -20.32 2.75 -29.98
C MET A 251 -20.68 4.07 -30.68
N SER A 252 -20.70 5.21 -29.96
CA SER A 252 -20.76 6.52 -30.61
C SER A 252 -19.35 7.05 -30.92
N ASP A 253 -19.08 7.29 -32.19
CA ASP A 253 -17.78 7.65 -32.81
C ASP A 253 -17.14 8.99 -32.34
N ASP A 254 -17.61 9.61 -31.25
CA ASP A 254 -17.14 10.94 -30.80
C ASP A 254 -16.38 10.95 -29.45
N VAL A 255 -16.18 9.80 -28.79
CA VAL A 255 -15.35 9.72 -27.56
C VAL A 255 -13.89 9.37 -27.90
N HIS A 256 -13.26 10.23 -28.71
CA HIS A 256 -11.81 10.25 -28.89
C HIS A 256 -11.08 11.04 -27.78
N ALA A 257 -11.69 11.14 -26.59
CA ALA A 257 -10.96 11.56 -25.39
C ALA A 257 -9.98 10.43 -25.05
N SER A 258 -8.70 10.66 -25.31
CA SER A 258 -7.59 9.75 -25.01
C SER A 258 -7.73 9.18 -23.60
N LEU A 259 -8.19 7.94 -23.50
CA LEU A 259 -8.20 7.16 -22.27
C LEU A 259 -6.76 7.10 -21.76
N VAL A 260 -6.52 7.73 -20.63
CA VAL A 260 -5.24 7.62 -19.94
C VAL A 260 -5.35 6.45 -19.00
N SER A 261 -4.38 5.54 -19.07
CA SER A 261 -4.36 4.35 -18.24
C SER A 261 -3.08 4.32 -17.42
N ILE A 262 -3.21 3.87 -16.18
CA ILE A 262 -2.07 3.50 -15.33
C ILE A 262 -1.89 2.01 -15.45
N ASP A 263 -0.66 1.57 -15.64
CA ASP A 263 -0.33 0.17 -15.50
C ASP A 263 0.07 -0.12 -14.05
N LEU A 264 -0.68 -1.04 -13.44
CA LEU A 264 -0.42 -1.56 -12.11
C LEU A 264 0.36 -2.87 -12.25
N TYR A 265 1.48 -2.96 -11.57
CA TYR A 265 2.36 -4.12 -11.54
C TYR A 265 2.25 -4.76 -10.16
N THR A 266 1.84 -6.03 -10.14
CA THR A 266 2.05 -6.91 -8.99
C THR A 266 3.17 -7.87 -9.35
N VAL A 267 4.27 -7.81 -8.60
CA VAL A 267 5.43 -8.67 -8.79
C VAL A 267 5.70 -9.41 -7.51
N TYR A 268 5.78 -10.73 -7.59
CA TYR A 268 6.12 -11.56 -6.43
C TYR A 268 7.19 -12.59 -6.77
N GLY A 269 8.01 -12.92 -5.77
CA GLY A 269 9.10 -13.88 -5.85
C GLY A 269 9.22 -14.70 -4.57
N GLN A 270 9.74 -15.92 -4.70
CA GLN A 270 9.94 -16.84 -3.59
C GLN A 270 11.39 -16.88 -3.17
N ARG A 271 11.67 -16.86 -1.86
CA ARG A 271 13.01 -17.13 -1.36
C ARG A 271 13.30 -18.64 -1.50
N PRO A 272 14.42 -19.05 -2.12
CA PRO A 272 14.75 -20.46 -2.33
C PRO A 272 14.98 -21.24 -1.03
#